data_AF-M7TQX4-F1
#
_entry.id   AF-M7TQX4-F1
#
_cell.length_a   1.000
_cell.length_b   1.000
_cell.length_c   1.000
_cell.angle_alpha   90.00
_cell.angle_beta   90.00
_cell.angle_gamma   90.00
#
_symmetry.space_group_name_H-M   'P 1'
#
loop_
_entity.id
_entity.type
_entity.pdbx_description
1 polymer ?
#
loop_
_entity_poly.entity_id
_entity_poly.type
_entity_poly.pdbx_seq_one_letter_code
_entity_poly.pdbx_strand_id
1 'polypeptide(L)'
;MGRWGVRLFEGDRDLDMVGDLEYLFEKEKKIEIDFSGLLNSRSGEEKDNAAAKIRAQLDADGTADELFKALRAKEREREGQYNVIIFGSLMMLAGVSIRQDHLQHLRELVPKINCNHRYVLPLWDSGFRGPGRAQFVAALDHYRPGVARDFVGAASCFQCGKVKADTGCEPRKCARCELAWYCGKDCQKAHWKLHKPSCVSMDDRSNGEYILMNV
;
A
#
# COMPACT_ATOMS: atom_id res chain seq x y z
N MET A 1 -6.93 3.51 19.26
CA MET A 1 -5.68 2.78 19.01
C MET A 1 -5.39 2.88 17.52
N GLY A 2 -4.20 3.33 17.13
CA GLY A 2 -3.79 3.48 15.73
C GLY A 2 -3.74 2.15 14.96
N ARG A 3 -3.66 2.21 13.64
CA ARG A 3 -3.40 1.03 12.79
C ARG A 3 -1.89 0.78 12.68
N TRP A 4 -1.50 -0.47 12.89
CA TRP A 4 -0.08 -0.89 13.02
C TRP A 4 0.30 -2.01 12.05
N GLY A 5 -0.06 -1.89 10.77
CA GLY A 5 0.40 -2.84 9.75
C GLY A 5 1.63 -2.39 8.97
N VAL A 6 2.17 -3.32 8.19
CA VAL A 6 3.44 -3.17 7.44
C VAL A 6 3.21 -3.25 5.92
N ARG A 7 1.96 -3.37 5.50
CA ARG A 7 1.52 -3.28 4.10
C ARG A 7 0.90 -1.91 3.84
N LEU A 8 0.70 -1.57 2.57
CA LEU A 8 0.17 -0.26 2.19
C LEU A 8 -1.22 -0.05 2.80
N PHE A 9 -1.43 1.13 3.38
CA PHE A 9 -2.68 1.58 4.02
C PHE A 9 -3.08 0.82 5.29
N GLU A 10 -2.20 -0.03 5.83
CA GLU A 10 -2.40 -0.63 7.15
C GLU A 10 -1.77 0.17 8.30
N GLY A 11 -0.89 1.13 8.00
CA GLY A 11 -0.30 2.02 8.98
C GLY A 11 -0.95 3.40 8.95
N ASP A 12 -1.07 4.07 10.11
CA ASP A 12 -1.67 5.42 10.20
C ASP A 12 -0.99 6.42 9.27
N ARG A 13 0.33 6.31 9.08
CA ARG A 13 1.09 7.21 8.21
C ARG A 13 0.59 7.23 6.77
N ASP A 14 0.33 6.06 6.19
CA ASP A 14 -0.18 6.00 4.81
C ASP A 14 -1.57 6.66 4.73
N LEU A 15 -2.38 6.54 5.79
CA LEU A 15 -3.71 7.16 5.86
C LEU A 15 -3.64 8.67 6.04
N ASP A 16 -2.70 9.17 6.86
CA ASP A 16 -2.44 10.61 7.00
C ASP A 16 -2.04 11.22 5.65
N MET A 17 -1.18 10.51 4.90
CA MET A 17 -0.78 10.93 3.55
C MET A 17 -1.95 10.92 2.55
N VAL A 18 -2.90 9.98 2.69
CA VAL A 18 -4.12 9.98 1.88
C VAL A 18 -4.94 11.24 2.17
N GLY A 19 -5.15 11.58 3.44
CA GLY A 19 -5.85 12.80 3.82
C GLY A 19 -5.16 14.08 3.32
N ASP A 20 -3.82 14.13 3.38
CA ASP A 20 -3.04 15.25 2.83
C ASP A 20 -3.22 15.40 1.32
N LEU A 21 -3.29 14.28 0.58
CA LEU A 21 -3.56 14.28 -0.86
C LEU A 21 -4.98 14.75 -1.19
N GLU A 22 -5.98 14.29 -0.45
CA GLU A 22 -7.37 14.74 -0.60
C GLU A 22 -7.47 16.25 -0.40
N TYR A 23 -6.88 16.76 0.69
CA TYR A 23 -6.82 18.19 0.97
C TYR A 23 -6.10 18.98 -0.12
N LEU A 24 -4.98 18.46 -0.64
CA LEU A 24 -4.23 19.09 -1.73
C LEU A 24 -5.09 19.21 -2.99
N PHE A 25 -5.79 18.14 -3.38
CA PHE A 25 -6.63 18.11 -4.58
C PHE A 25 -7.84 19.02 -4.45
N GLU A 26 -8.50 19.03 -3.30
CA GLU A 26 -9.61 19.95 -3.04
C GLU A 26 -9.14 21.42 -3.10
N LYS A 27 -8.02 21.73 -2.45
CA LYS A 27 -7.52 23.09 -2.35
C LYS A 27 -6.97 23.63 -3.67
N GLU A 28 -6.06 22.89 -4.30
CA GLU A 28 -5.30 23.35 -5.47
C GLU A 28 -6.01 23.04 -6.79
N LYS A 29 -6.77 21.94 -6.85
CA LYS A 29 -7.40 21.46 -8.09
C LYS A 29 -8.92 21.60 -8.09
N LYS A 30 -9.54 21.90 -6.94
CA LYS A 30 -11.01 21.97 -6.78
C LYS A 30 -11.69 20.64 -7.11
N ILE A 31 -11.02 19.54 -6.80
CA ILE A 31 -11.52 18.18 -7.01
C ILE A 31 -11.62 17.49 -5.66
N GLU A 32 -12.84 17.13 -5.27
CA GLU A 32 -13.10 16.35 -4.07
C GLU A 32 -13.10 14.86 -4.43
N ILE A 33 -12.24 14.08 -3.78
CA ILE A 33 -12.12 12.63 -4.00
C ILE A 33 -12.06 11.96 -2.63
N ASP A 34 -12.88 10.94 -2.40
CA ASP A 34 -13.02 10.26 -1.11
C ASP A 34 -12.26 8.92 -1.08
N PHE A 35 -10.93 8.99 -1.15
CA PHE A 35 -10.05 7.84 -0.97
C PHE A 35 -10.12 7.27 0.45
N SER A 36 -10.26 8.13 1.45
CA SER A 36 -10.43 7.78 2.85
C SER A 36 -11.66 6.89 3.04
N GLY A 37 -12.80 7.24 2.45
CA GLY A 37 -14.01 6.40 2.43
C GLY A 37 -13.79 5.06 1.73
N LEU A 38 -13.09 5.06 0.59
CA LEU A 38 -12.74 3.81 -0.13
C LEU A 38 -11.88 2.87 0.73
N LEU A 39 -10.89 3.39 1.45
CA LEU A 39 -10.01 2.59 2.32
C LEU A 39 -10.70 2.09 3.60
N ASN A 40 -11.74 2.79 4.06
CA ASN A 40 -12.47 2.48 5.29
C ASN A 40 -13.77 1.70 5.08
N SER A 41 -14.13 1.39 3.83
CA SER A 41 -15.31 0.62 3.47
C SER A 41 -15.33 -0.75 4.15
N ARG A 42 -16.49 -1.14 4.72
CA ARG A 42 -16.62 -2.31 5.59
C ARG A 42 -17.08 -3.56 4.84
N SER A 43 -17.81 -3.37 3.74
CA SER A 43 -18.24 -4.45 2.86
C SER A 43 -17.57 -4.38 1.48
N GLY A 44 -17.51 -5.52 0.79
CA GLY A 44 -17.00 -5.58 -0.58
C GLY A 44 -17.82 -4.73 -1.55
N GLU A 45 -19.15 -4.71 -1.41
CA GLU A 45 -20.05 -3.95 -2.26
C GLU A 45 -19.88 -2.43 -2.10
N GLU A 46 -19.80 -1.94 -0.86
CA GLU A 46 -19.50 -0.51 -0.58
C GLU A 46 -18.18 -0.09 -1.24
N LYS A 47 -17.16 -0.94 -1.11
CA LYS A 47 -15.84 -0.69 -1.65
C LYS A 47 -15.83 -0.67 -3.18
N ASP A 48 -16.50 -1.63 -3.81
CA ASP A 48 -16.60 -1.70 -5.27
C ASP A 48 -17.36 -0.50 -5.84
N ASN A 49 -18.43 -0.05 -5.17
CA ASN A 49 -19.17 1.14 -5.54
C ASN A 49 -18.34 2.43 -5.38
N ALA A 50 -17.62 2.57 -4.26
CA ALA A 50 -16.73 3.70 -4.03
C ALA A 50 -15.59 3.74 -5.06
N ALA A 51 -14.97 2.59 -5.34
CA ALA A 51 -13.93 2.45 -6.36
C ALA A 51 -14.46 2.83 -7.75
N ALA A 52 -15.66 2.35 -8.12
CA ALA A 52 -16.27 2.67 -9.41
C ALA A 52 -16.58 4.17 -9.56
N LYS A 53 -17.08 4.83 -8.50
CA LYS A 53 -17.32 6.29 -8.48
C LYS A 53 -16.02 7.07 -8.69
N ILE A 54 -14.99 6.75 -7.92
CA ILE A 54 -13.67 7.41 -8.02
C ILE A 54 -13.05 7.17 -9.41
N ARG A 55 -13.15 5.94 -9.93
CA ARG A 55 -12.68 5.61 -11.27
C ARG A 55 -13.37 6.46 -12.34
N ALA A 56 -14.69 6.52 -12.33
CA ALA A 56 -15.43 7.32 -13.31
C ALA A 56 -15.04 8.81 -13.26
N GLN A 57 -14.84 9.35 -12.06
CA GLN A 57 -14.40 10.74 -11.88
C GLN A 57 -12.97 10.99 -12.39
N LEU A 58 -12.05 10.06 -12.16
CA LEU A 58 -10.63 10.24 -12.49
C LEU A 58 -10.27 9.88 -13.92
N ASP A 59 -11.00 8.95 -14.52
CA ASP A 59 -10.91 8.64 -15.95
C ASP A 59 -11.58 9.73 -16.81
N ALA A 60 -12.44 10.58 -16.22
CA ALA A 60 -13.04 11.71 -16.92
C ALA A 60 -12.01 12.79 -17.27
N ASP A 61 -12.02 13.22 -18.52
CA ASP A 61 -11.29 14.38 -19.06
C ASP A 61 -9.79 14.44 -18.72
N GLY A 62 -9.15 13.28 -18.51
CA GLY A 62 -7.72 13.21 -18.20
C GLY A 62 -7.35 13.68 -16.80
N THR A 63 -8.32 13.78 -15.88
CA THR A 63 -8.11 14.26 -14.50
C THR A 63 -6.97 13.52 -13.80
N ALA A 64 -6.92 12.19 -13.87
CA ALA A 64 -5.83 11.41 -13.28
C ALA A 64 -4.43 11.82 -13.81
N ASP A 65 -4.30 12.12 -15.11
CA ASP A 65 -3.04 12.56 -15.71
C ASP A 65 -2.60 13.92 -15.15
N GLU A 66 -3.54 14.86 -15.00
CA GLU A 66 -3.25 16.17 -14.43
C GLU A 66 -2.82 16.10 -12.96
N LEU A 67 -3.49 15.25 -12.17
CA LEU A 67 -3.14 15.02 -10.77
C LEU A 67 -1.74 14.39 -10.65
N PHE A 68 -1.42 13.39 -11.47
CA PHE A 68 -0.06 12.84 -11.51
C PHE A 68 0.98 13.90 -11.86
N LYS A 69 0.74 14.74 -12.88
CA LYS A 69 1.67 15.83 -13.23
C LYS A 69 1.86 16.81 -12.07
N ALA A 70 0.79 17.15 -11.36
CA ALA A 70 0.86 18.05 -10.20
C ALA A 70 1.70 17.46 -9.06
N LEU A 71 1.52 16.17 -8.75
CA LEU A 71 2.34 15.49 -7.73
C LEU A 71 3.79 15.33 -8.17
N ARG A 72 4.05 14.98 -9.43
CA ARG A 72 5.40 14.85 -9.99
C ARG A 72 6.18 16.16 -9.93
N ALA A 73 5.51 17.30 -10.13
CA ALA A 73 6.12 18.62 -9.99
C ALA A 73 6.60 18.92 -8.56
N LYS A 74 6.03 18.25 -7.55
CA LYS A 74 6.32 18.42 -6.12
C LYS A 74 7.23 17.32 -5.55
N GLU A 75 7.83 16.45 -6.38
CA GLU A 75 8.66 15.33 -5.90
C GLU A 75 9.89 15.71 -5.06
N ARG A 76 10.37 16.94 -5.21
CA ARG A 76 11.50 17.46 -4.43
C ARG A 76 11.09 17.95 -3.04
N GLU A 77 9.80 18.08 -2.78
CA GLU A 77 9.27 18.41 -1.47
C GLU A 77 9.39 17.19 -0.53
N ARG A 78 9.25 17.43 0.77
CA ARG A 78 9.31 16.36 1.78
C ARG A 78 8.22 15.32 1.47
N GLU A 79 8.60 14.04 1.42
CA GLU A 79 7.73 12.92 1.03
C GLU A 79 7.12 13.01 -0.39
N GLY A 80 7.51 13.97 -1.23
CA GLY A 80 6.90 14.19 -2.54
C GLY A 80 6.96 12.97 -3.46
N GLN A 81 8.07 12.24 -3.44
CA GLN A 81 8.19 10.96 -4.18
C GLN A 81 7.25 9.88 -3.64
N TYR A 82 7.07 9.80 -2.32
CA TYR A 82 6.19 8.80 -1.71
C TYR A 82 4.71 9.18 -1.90
N ASN A 83 4.36 10.47 -1.95
CA ASN A 83 3.02 10.93 -2.37
C ASN A 83 2.63 10.40 -3.75
N VAL A 84 3.57 10.37 -4.71
CA VAL A 84 3.33 9.78 -6.04
C VAL A 84 3.07 8.27 -5.94
N ILE A 85 3.75 7.56 -5.05
CA ILE A 85 3.48 6.13 -4.77
C ILE A 85 2.10 5.93 -4.15
N ILE A 86 1.75 6.71 -3.13
CA ILE A 86 0.45 6.61 -2.44
C ILE A 86 -0.66 6.86 -3.46
N PHE A 87 -0.56 7.93 -4.24
CA PHE A 87 -1.52 8.22 -5.30
C PHE A 87 -1.58 7.11 -6.35
N GLY A 88 -0.44 6.61 -6.83
CA GLY A 88 -0.41 5.47 -7.75
C GLY A 88 -1.07 4.22 -7.19
N SER A 89 -0.91 3.95 -5.89
CA SER A 89 -1.55 2.84 -5.18
C SER A 89 -3.07 3.04 -5.10
N LEU A 90 -3.53 4.27 -4.83
CA LEU A 90 -4.95 4.63 -4.84
C LEU A 90 -5.57 4.50 -6.23
N MET A 91 -4.84 4.87 -7.30
CA MET A 91 -5.30 4.67 -8.68
C MET A 91 -5.51 3.19 -8.99
N MET A 92 -4.56 2.33 -8.61
CA MET A 92 -4.69 0.89 -8.77
C MET A 92 -5.81 0.31 -7.89
N LEU A 93 -6.01 0.85 -6.68
CA LEU A 93 -7.10 0.46 -5.78
C LEU A 93 -8.47 0.76 -6.39
N ALA A 94 -8.66 1.94 -6.97
CA ALA A 94 -9.90 2.31 -7.65
C ALA A 94 -10.04 1.69 -9.06
N GLY A 95 -8.97 1.14 -9.62
CA GLY A 95 -8.95 0.60 -10.98
C GLY A 95 -8.94 1.68 -12.07
N VAL A 96 -8.43 2.87 -11.75
CA VAL A 96 -8.26 4.01 -12.68
C VAL A 96 -7.27 3.65 -13.78
N SER A 97 -7.48 4.19 -14.98
CA SER A 97 -6.57 4.05 -16.12
C SER A 97 -5.34 4.96 -15.95
N ILE A 98 -4.18 4.36 -15.73
CA ILE A 98 -2.91 5.07 -15.51
C ILE A 98 -2.12 5.07 -16.82
N ARG A 99 -1.67 6.25 -17.27
CA ARG A 99 -0.84 6.38 -18.46
C ARG A 99 0.51 5.66 -18.29
N GLN A 100 1.02 5.09 -19.38
CA GLN A 100 2.22 4.25 -19.36
C GLN A 100 3.48 4.94 -18.82
N ASP A 101 3.63 6.25 -19.08
CA ASP A 101 4.75 7.04 -18.55
C ASP A 101 4.67 7.18 -17.02
N HIS A 102 3.48 7.33 -16.44
CA HIS A 102 3.30 7.37 -14.99
C HIS A 102 3.57 6.00 -14.38
N LEU A 103 3.12 4.90 -15.01
CA LEU A 103 3.47 3.54 -14.58
C LEU A 103 4.99 3.31 -14.59
N GLN A 104 5.66 3.76 -15.65
CA GLN A 104 7.11 3.66 -15.76
C GLN A 104 7.81 4.49 -14.69
N HIS A 105 7.36 5.72 -14.46
CA HIS A 105 7.87 6.60 -13.42
C HIS A 105 7.69 6.02 -12.02
N LEU A 106 6.53 5.42 -11.72
CA LEU A 106 6.29 4.69 -10.46
C LEU A 106 7.33 3.57 -10.26
N ARG A 107 7.62 2.77 -11.30
CA ARG A 107 8.67 1.73 -11.25
C ARG A 107 10.05 2.30 -10.95
N GLU A 108 10.38 3.46 -11.51
CA GLU A 108 11.66 4.14 -11.29
C GLU A 108 11.79 4.78 -9.90
N LEU A 109 10.67 5.13 -9.26
CA LEU A 109 10.64 5.63 -7.89
C LEU A 109 10.82 4.52 -6.84
N VAL A 110 10.31 3.30 -7.09
CA VAL A 110 10.40 2.18 -6.14
C VAL A 110 11.81 1.97 -5.55
N PRO A 111 12.91 1.92 -6.33
CA PRO A 111 14.23 1.73 -5.76
C PRO A 111 14.83 2.97 -5.07
N LYS A 112 14.26 4.17 -5.31
CA LYS A 112 14.75 5.44 -4.75
C LYS A 112 14.16 5.73 -3.36
N ILE A 113 12.99 5.15 -3.07
CA ILE A 113 12.25 5.39 -1.83
C ILE A 113 12.83 4.52 -0.71
N ASN A 114 13.00 5.12 0.47
CA ASN A 114 13.45 4.41 1.66
C ASN A 114 12.54 3.21 1.95
N CYS A 115 13.13 2.10 2.40
CA CYS A 115 12.38 0.89 2.72
C CYS A 115 12.79 0.32 4.06
N ASN A 116 11.91 0.45 5.06
CA ASN A 116 12.13 -0.02 6.42
C ASN A 116 11.66 -1.48 6.54
N HIS A 117 12.58 -2.37 6.89
CA HIS A 117 12.32 -3.81 7.08
C HIS A 117 12.22 -4.25 8.55
N ARG A 118 12.47 -3.32 9.47
CA ARG A 118 12.42 -3.53 10.91
C ARG A 118 11.67 -2.38 11.54
N TYR A 119 11.43 -2.49 12.84
CA TYR A 119 10.98 -1.36 13.62
C TYR A 119 11.88 -0.15 13.41
N VAL A 120 11.22 0.99 13.26
CA VAL A 120 11.83 2.32 13.21
C VAL A 120 10.93 3.23 14.04
N LEU A 121 11.53 4.23 14.67
CA LEU A 121 10.77 5.23 15.40
C LEU A 121 9.83 5.98 14.45
N PRO A 122 8.62 6.39 14.89
CA PRO A 122 7.65 7.05 14.02
C PRO A 122 8.20 8.25 13.23
N LEU A 123 9.11 9.02 13.85
CA LEU A 123 9.77 10.17 13.22
C LEU A 123 10.58 9.81 11.96
N TRP A 124 11.06 8.56 11.87
CA TRP A 124 11.91 8.04 10.79
C TRP A 124 11.21 6.95 9.97
N ASP A 125 9.91 6.75 10.17
CA ASP A 125 9.16 5.72 9.46
C ASP A 125 8.72 6.16 8.07
N SER A 126 9.65 6.67 7.25
CA SER A 126 9.37 7.22 5.92
C SER A 126 9.58 6.24 4.78
N GLY A 127 8.76 6.42 3.73
CA GLY A 127 8.73 5.55 2.57
C GLY A 127 8.05 4.22 2.85
N PHE A 128 8.52 3.18 2.19
CA PHE A 128 7.89 1.86 2.27
C PHE A 128 8.26 1.12 3.55
N ARG A 129 7.32 0.31 4.04
CA ARG A 129 7.64 -0.90 4.80
C ARG A 129 7.92 -2.06 3.84
N GLY A 130 8.77 -3.01 4.23
CA GLY A 130 9.18 -4.14 3.37
C GLY A 130 8.02 -4.86 2.66
N PRO A 131 7.01 -5.36 3.38
CA PRO A 131 5.82 -5.98 2.78
C PRO A 131 5.00 -5.02 1.90
N GLY A 132 4.85 -3.76 2.30
CA GLY A 132 4.19 -2.73 1.50
C GLY A 132 4.89 -2.46 0.16
N ARG A 133 6.23 -2.43 0.14
CA ARG A 133 7.00 -2.33 -1.11
C ARG A 133 6.74 -3.53 -2.02
N ALA A 134 6.79 -4.74 -1.46
CA ALA A 134 6.54 -5.96 -2.23
C ALA A 134 5.12 -5.92 -2.84
N GLN A 135 4.12 -5.55 -2.04
CA GLN A 135 2.73 -5.40 -2.47
C GLN A 135 2.58 -4.39 -3.61
N PHE A 136 3.25 -3.24 -3.53
CA PHE A 136 3.24 -2.22 -4.58
C PHE A 136 3.88 -2.70 -5.88
N VAL A 137 5.03 -3.38 -5.80
CA VAL A 137 5.69 -3.96 -6.98
C VAL A 137 4.80 -5.01 -7.64
N ALA A 138 4.18 -5.90 -6.86
CA ALA A 138 3.22 -6.86 -7.40
C ALA A 138 2.03 -6.18 -8.06
N ALA A 139 1.57 -5.04 -7.52
CA ALA A 139 0.51 -4.25 -8.11
C ALA A 139 0.89 -3.66 -9.48
N LEU A 140 2.13 -3.14 -9.61
CA LEU A 140 2.65 -2.65 -10.88
C LEU A 140 2.84 -3.74 -11.93
N ASP A 141 3.26 -4.94 -11.51
CA ASP A 141 3.51 -6.07 -12.43
C ASP A 141 2.21 -6.70 -12.94
N HIS A 142 1.16 -6.68 -12.13
CA HIS A 142 -0.15 -7.25 -12.44
C HIS A 142 -1.22 -6.18 -12.72
N TYR A 143 -0.81 -4.94 -12.99
CA TYR A 143 -1.72 -3.82 -13.24
C TYR A 143 -2.59 -4.07 -14.49
N ARG A 144 -3.89 -3.79 -14.37
CA ARG A 144 -4.86 -3.86 -15.46
C ARG A 144 -5.79 -2.64 -15.38
N PRO A 145 -5.86 -1.78 -16.41
CA PRO A 145 -6.81 -0.67 -16.45
C PRO A 145 -8.25 -1.14 -16.24
N GLY A 146 -9.03 -0.41 -15.47
CA GLY A 146 -10.43 -0.75 -15.16
C GLY A 146 -10.62 -1.84 -14.10
N VAL A 147 -9.56 -2.50 -13.63
CA VAL A 147 -9.65 -3.56 -12.62
C VAL A 147 -9.09 -3.05 -11.29
N ALA A 148 -9.96 -2.91 -10.30
CA ALA A 148 -9.58 -2.52 -8.94
C ALA A 148 -8.69 -3.59 -8.28
N ARG A 149 -7.65 -3.16 -7.57
CA ARG A 149 -6.74 -4.04 -6.82
C ARG A 149 -6.83 -3.79 -5.33
N ASP A 150 -7.23 -4.81 -4.57
CA ASP A 150 -7.33 -4.67 -3.12
C ASP A 150 -5.96 -4.67 -2.42
N PHE A 151 -5.62 -3.56 -1.75
CA PHE A 151 -4.44 -3.42 -0.90
C PHE A 151 -4.70 -3.72 0.59
N VAL A 152 -5.94 -3.61 1.05
CA VAL A 152 -6.29 -3.62 2.50
C VAL A 152 -7.02 -4.90 2.90
N GLY A 153 -8.04 -5.29 2.14
CA GLY A 153 -8.91 -6.42 2.46
C GLY A 153 -8.33 -7.78 2.07
N ALA A 154 -7.39 -7.81 1.11
CA ALA A 154 -6.78 -9.04 0.64
C ALA A 154 -5.47 -9.38 1.38
N ALA A 155 -5.30 -10.65 1.75
CA ALA A 155 -4.00 -11.16 2.19
C ALA A 155 -3.00 -11.13 1.03
N SER A 156 -1.86 -10.48 1.23
CA SER A 156 -0.75 -10.38 0.29
C SER A 156 0.53 -10.95 0.89
N CYS A 157 1.36 -11.58 0.06
CA CYS A 157 2.59 -12.18 0.53
C CYS A 157 3.62 -11.13 0.98
N PHE A 158 4.23 -11.33 2.14
CA PHE A 158 5.23 -10.41 2.69
C PHE A 158 6.55 -10.38 1.91
N GLN A 159 6.81 -11.42 1.10
CA GLN A 159 8.01 -11.49 0.26
C GLN A 159 7.79 -10.94 -1.15
N CYS A 160 6.71 -11.37 -1.81
CA CYS A 160 6.51 -11.09 -3.23
C CYS A 160 5.31 -10.18 -3.51
N GLY A 161 4.55 -9.77 -2.48
CA GLY A 161 3.42 -8.85 -2.61
C GLY A 161 2.17 -9.42 -3.25
N LYS A 162 2.24 -10.63 -3.81
CA LYS A 162 1.16 -11.23 -4.57
C LYS A 162 -0.03 -11.58 -3.69
N VAL A 163 -1.22 -11.36 -4.24
CA VAL A 163 -2.52 -11.71 -3.64
C VAL A 163 -3.11 -12.95 -4.32
N LYS A 164 -4.23 -13.46 -3.80
CA LYS A 164 -4.96 -14.60 -4.39
C LYS A 164 -5.28 -14.38 -5.88
N ALA A 165 -5.60 -13.14 -6.28
CA ALA A 165 -5.87 -12.81 -7.69
C ALA A 165 -4.66 -13.02 -8.62
N ASP A 166 -3.43 -12.95 -8.11
CA ASP A 166 -2.21 -13.10 -8.93
C ASP A 166 -1.77 -14.56 -9.05
N THR A 167 -2.05 -15.39 -8.04
CA THR A 167 -1.51 -16.76 -7.91
C THR A 167 -2.58 -17.86 -7.92
N GLY A 168 -3.86 -17.50 -7.78
CA GLY A 168 -4.97 -18.43 -7.52
C GLY A 168 -4.99 -19.01 -6.10
N CYS A 169 -3.94 -18.79 -5.31
CA CYS A 169 -3.75 -19.36 -3.98
C CYS A 169 -3.72 -18.26 -2.93
N GLU A 170 -4.58 -18.39 -1.93
CA GLU A 170 -4.57 -17.49 -0.79
C GLU A 170 -3.27 -17.65 0.02
N PRO A 171 -2.53 -16.57 0.30
CA PRO A 171 -1.37 -16.62 1.16
C PRO A 171 -1.73 -17.23 2.52
N ARG A 172 -0.80 -18.00 3.09
CA ARG A 172 -0.97 -18.62 4.40
C ARG A 172 -0.18 -17.86 5.45
N LYS A 173 -0.73 -17.79 6.67
CA LYS A 173 -0.04 -17.22 7.82
C LYS A 173 1.18 -18.05 8.20
N CYS A 174 2.18 -17.37 8.76
CA CYS A 174 3.29 -18.00 9.46
C CYS A 174 2.74 -18.78 10.66
N ALA A 175 2.98 -20.10 10.70
CA ALA A 175 2.44 -20.98 11.75
C ALA A 175 2.93 -20.64 13.17
N ARG A 176 4.02 -19.87 13.32
CA ARG A 176 4.53 -19.46 14.63
C ARG A 176 3.90 -18.17 15.12
N CYS A 177 3.95 -17.11 14.32
CA CYS A 177 3.57 -15.77 14.77
C CYS A 177 2.18 -15.31 14.33
N GLU A 178 1.61 -16.01 13.34
CA GLU A 178 0.32 -15.77 12.71
C GLU A 178 0.08 -14.36 12.12
N LEU A 179 1.13 -13.52 12.03
CA LEU A 179 1.06 -12.17 11.48
C LEU A 179 1.52 -12.08 10.02
N ALA A 180 2.61 -12.76 9.67
CA ALA A 180 3.19 -12.68 8.34
C ALA A 180 2.52 -13.67 7.38
N TRP A 181 2.34 -13.28 6.11
CA TRP A 181 1.63 -14.07 5.10
C TRP A 181 2.55 -14.48 3.94
N TYR A 182 2.42 -15.72 3.45
CA TYR A 182 3.25 -16.27 2.38
C TYR A 182 2.46 -17.12 1.40
N CYS A 183 2.72 -16.96 0.09
CA CYS A 183 2.15 -17.86 -0.92
C CYS A 183 2.63 -19.32 -0.77
N GLY A 184 3.79 -19.54 -0.14
CA GLY A 184 4.36 -20.86 0.06
C GLY A 184 5.68 -20.83 0.83
N LYS A 185 6.27 -22.01 1.03
CA LYS A 185 7.51 -22.21 1.81
C LYS A 185 8.70 -21.44 1.23
N ASP A 186 8.77 -21.27 -0.08
CA ASP A 186 9.89 -20.59 -0.72
C ASP A 186 9.89 -19.08 -0.41
N CYS A 187 8.71 -18.44 -0.47
CA CYS A 187 8.55 -17.05 -0.06
C CYS A 187 8.86 -16.87 1.44
N GLN A 188 8.44 -17.82 2.28
CA GLN A 188 8.75 -17.80 3.71
C GLN A 188 10.26 -17.90 3.97
N LYS A 189 10.95 -18.84 3.28
CA LYS A 189 12.41 -19.01 3.40
C LYS A 189 13.17 -17.78 2.91
N ALA A 190 12.74 -17.18 1.80
CA ALA A 190 13.35 -15.97 1.26
C ALA A 190 13.21 -14.77 2.23
N HIS A 191 12.04 -14.61 2.86
CA HIS A 191 11.80 -13.53 3.83
C HIS A 191 12.40 -13.81 5.22
N TRP A 192 12.83 -15.05 5.49
CA TRP A 192 13.18 -15.51 6.85
C TRP A 192 14.23 -14.66 7.55
N LYS A 193 15.27 -14.20 6.84
CA LYS A 193 16.33 -13.36 7.44
C LYS A 193 15.78 -12.05 8.02
N LEU A 194 14.76 -11.48 7.39
CA LEU A 194 14.10 -10.25 7.83
C LEU A 194 13.01 -10.54 8.86
N HIS A 195 12.27 -11.65 8.70
CA HIS A 195 11.16 -12.00 9.58
C HIS A 195 11.59 -12.61 10.92
N LYS A 196 12.68 -13.40 10.96
CA LYS A 196 13.10 -14.16 12.14
C LYS A 196 13.14 -13.32 13.44
N PRO A 197 13.68 -12.08 13.46
CA PRO A 197 13.70 -11.24 14.66
C PRO A 197 12.31 -10.86 15.20
N SER A 198 11.30 -10.81 14.34
CA SER A 198 9.92 -10.41 14.68
C SER A 198 8.96 -11.60 14.82
N CYS A 199 9.46 -12.81 14.60
CA CYS A 199 8.68 -14.04 14.60
C CYS A 199 8.53 -14.61 16.02
N VAL A 200 7.63 -14.02 16.80
CA VAL A 200 7.25 -14.43 18.17
C VAL A 200 5.85 -15.08 18.18
N SER A 201 5.62 -16.06 19.06
CA SER A 201 4.31 -16.71 19.18
C SER A 201 3.27 -15.82 19.87
N MET A 202 1.98 -16.18 19.78
CA MET A 202 0.94 -15.45 20.51
C MET A 202 1.12 -15.55 22.03
N ASP A 203 1.53 -16.72 22.52
CA ASP A 203 1.78 -16.96 23.95
C ASP A 203 2.94 -16.08 24.46
N ASP A 204 4.03 -16.00 23.69
CA ASP A 204 5.21 -15.18 24.04
C ASP A 204 4.89 -13.67 24.06
N ARG A 205 3.95 -13.21 23.21
CA ARG A 205 3.52 -11.80 23.19
C ARG A 205 2.68 -11.43 24.42
N SER A 206 1.84 -12.35 24.86
CA SER A 206 0.90 -12.14 25.97
C SER A 206 1.63 -12.05 27.32
N ASN A 207 2.80 -12.70 27.43
CA ASN A 207 3.61 -12.76 28.64
C ASN A 207 4.57 -11.57 28.83
N GLY A 208 4.45 -10.50 28.04
CA GLY A 208 5.08 -9.20 28.31
C GLY A 208 6.59 -9.08 28.05
N GLU A 209 7.32 -10.18 27.81
CA GLU A 209 8.79 -10.13 27.61
C GLU A 209 9.23 -9.54 26.25
N TYR A 210 8.33 -9.40 25.27
CA TYR A 210 8.69 -8.99 23.89
C TYR A 210 7.78 -7.93 23.26
N ILE A 211 7.06 -7.14 24.05
CA ILE A 211 6.20 -6.08 23.52
C ILE A 211 7.04 -4.81 23.33
N LEU A 212 7.45 -4.51 22.07
CA LEU A 212 7.41 -3.16 21.44
C LEU A 212 8.46 -2.82 20.35
N MET A 213 9.37 -3.71 19.92
CA MET A 213 10.52 -3.20 19.12
C MET A 213 10.87 -3.89 17.80
N ASN A 214 10.08 -4.81 17.23
CA ASN A 214 10.55 -5.50 16.00
C ASN A 214 9.53 -5.83 14.91
N VAL A 215 8.28 -5.37 14.95
CA VAL A 215 7.39 -5.53 13.77
C VAL A 215 7.75 -4.49 12.71
#